data_AF-A0A2D5VIW5-F1
#
_entry.id   AF-A0A2D5VIW5-F1
#
_cell.length_a   1.000
_cell.length_b   1.000
_cell.length_c   1.000
_cell.angle_alpha   90.00
_cell.angle_beta   90.00
_cell.angle_gamma   90.00
#
_symmetry.space_group_name_H-M   'P 1'
#
loop_
_entity.id
_entity.type
_entity.pdbx_description
1 polymer ?
#
loop_
_entity_poly.entity_id
_entity_poly.type
_entity_poly.pdbx_seq_one_letter_code
_entity_poly.pdbx_strand_id
1 'polypeptide(L)'
;MNQVLRMQNQLMQGFLVSENRLKEKQKVLSREVETQVTAAEKNLAQKQEQVTSRKESRITSIRSKSEKTLTDLKNYRDFAASVRQGSSRTAGSLPKMGLSQDPSGLLASTRKNLVRLQKDIQLGVPIDFESICQSVSQLVSPAVSAKKEVETKQRAYLQRLEQEQREIAQKNEEVALSILLMIASGGLIISMILFV
;
A
#
# COMPACT_ATOMS: atom_id res chain seq x y z
N MET A 1 -82.48 -57.55 0.38
CA MET A 1 -82.39 -56.21 1.03
C MET A 1 -81.21 -56.09 2.01
N ASN A 2 -81.00 -57.04 2.93
CA ASN A 2 -80.05 -56.90 4.05
C ASN A 2 -78.54 -56.90 3.65
N GLN A 3 -78.18 -57.59 2.57
CA GLN A 3 -76.80 -57.67 2.08
C GLN A 3 -76.33 -56.38 1.39
N VAL A 4 -77.23 -55.71 0.64
CA VAL A 4 -76.93 -54.43 -0.04
C VAL A 4 -76.68 -53.31 0.97
N LEU A 5 -77.49 -53.24 2.04
CA LEU A 5 -77.30 -52.27 3.12
C LEU A 5 -75.97 -52.48 3.86
N ARG A 6 -75.56 -53.74 4.10
CA ARG A 6 -74.24 -54.04 4.69
C ARG A 6 -73.09 -53.61 3.79
N MET A 7 -73.19 -53.88 2.49
CA MET A 7 -72.16 -53.47 1.52
C MET A 7 -72.06 -51.95 1.41
N GLN A 8 -73.19 -51.22 1.36
CA GLN A 8 -73.18 -49.76 1.36
C GLN A 8 -72.53 -49.18 2.62
N ASN A 9 -72.82 -49.76 3.79
CA ASN A 9 -72.22 -49.30 5.04
C ASN A 9 -70.71 -49.57 5.11
N GLN A 10 -70.25 -50.72 4.60
CA GLN A 10 -68.83 -51.04 4.47
C GLN A 10 -68.10 -50.11 3.49
N LEU A 11 -68.71 -49.80 2.34
CA LEU A 11 -68.15 -48.86 1.37
C LEU A 11 -68.06 -47.45 1.94
N MET A 12 -69.11 -46.99 2.63
CA MET A 12 -69.13 -45.68 3.27
C MET A 12 -68.07 -45.56 4.38
N GLN A 13 -67.91 -46.59 5.21
CA GLN A 13 -66.83 -46.62 6.21
C GLN A 13 -65.44 -46.65 5.56
N GLY A 14 -65.25 -47.46 4.51
CA GLY A 14 -64.01 -47.49 3.74
C GLY A 14 -63.66 -46.13 3.13
N PHE A 15 -64.66 -45.43 2.58
CA PHE A 15 -64.50 -44.10 2.04
C PHE A 15 -64.09 -43.09 3.12
N LEU A 16 -64.80 -43.03 4.25
CA LEU A 16 -64.48 -42.13 5.37
C LEU A 16 -63.08 -42.37 5.94
N VAL A 17 -62.65 -43.63 6.08
CA VAL A 17 -61.29 -43.98 6.53
C VAL A 17 -60.25 -43.50 5.51
N SER A 18 -60.51 -43.70 4.21
CA SER A 18 -59.59 -43.26 3.16
C SER A 18 -59.47 -41.74 3.08
N GLU A 19 -60.59 -41.01 3.23
CA GLU A 19 -60.64 -39.55 3.22
C GLU A 19 -59.88 -38.97 4.42
N ASN A 20 -60.10 -39.51 5.63
CA ASN A 20 -59.37 -39.09 6.82
C ASN A 20 -57.86 -39.35 6.69
N ARG A 21 -57.47 -40.50 6.13
CA ARG A 21 -56.05 -40.81 5.88
C ARG A 21 -55.44 -39.88 4.84
N LEU A 22 -56.20 -39.46 3.83
CA LEU A 22 -55.75 -38.50 2.83
C LEU A 22 -55.54 -37.11 3.45
N LYS A 23 -56.49 -36.64 4.26
CA LYS A 23 -56.39 -35.36 4.99
C LYS A 23 -55.16 -35.33 5.90
N GLU A 24 -54.88 -36.44 6.60
CA GLU A 24 -53.72 -36.52 7.48
C GLU A 24 -52.40 -36.51 6.70
N LYS A 25 -52.32 -37.26 5.59
CA LYS A 25 -51.16 -37.20 4.70
C LYS A 25 -50.95 -35.81 4.11
N GLN A 26 -52.02 -35.12 3.74
CA GLN A 26 -51.95 -33.75 3.22
C GLN A 26 -51.40 -32.79 4.28
N LYS A 27 -51.85 -32.89 5.53
CA LYS A 27 -51.30 -32.07 6.64
C LYS A 27 -49.81 -32.32 6.86
N VAL A 28 -49.38 -33.58 6.86
CA VAL A 28 -47.96 -33.94 7.03
C VAL A 28 -47.13 -33.36 5.88
N LEU A 29 -47.59 -33.54 4.64
CA LEU A 29 -46.90 -33.02 3.46
C LEU A 29 -46.83 -31.48 3.47
N SER A 30 -47.91 -30.80 3.86
CA SER A 30 -47.92 -29.33 4.00
C SER A 30 -46.88 -28.85 5.01
N ARG A 31 -46.78 -29.49 6.18
CA ARG A 31 -45.75 -29.16 7.18
C ARG A 31 -44.34 -29.41 6.68
N GLU A 32 -44.13 -30.50 5.96
CA GLU A 32 -42.82 -30.81 5.40
C GLU A 32 -42.40 -29.81 4.32
N VAL A 33 -43.32 -29.42 3.43
CA VAL A 33 -43.10 -28.35 2.46
C VAL A 33 -42.80 -27.03 3.15
N GLU A 34 -43.58 -26.62 4.16
CA GLU A 34 -43.32 -25.40 4.94
C GLU A 34 -41.94 -25.43 5.59
N THR A 35 -41.54 -26.59 6.14
CA THR A 35 -40.22 -26.76 6.76
C THR A 35 -39.09 -26.61 5.72
N GLN A 36 -39.25 -27.22 4.55
CA GLN A 36 -38.26 -27.12 3.47
C GLN A 36 -38.17 -25.71 2.88
N VAL A 37 -39.30 -25.03 2.69
CA VAL A 37 -39.35 -23.63 2.23
C VAL A 37 -38.66 -22.72 3.23
N THR A 38 -38.98 -22.84 4.51
CA THR A 38 -38.35 -22.04 5.58
C THR A 38 -36.83 -22.27 5.63
N ALA A 39 -36.39 -23.53 5.49
CA ALA A 39 -34.96 -23.86 5.43
C ALA A 39 -34.28 -23.26 4.19
N ALA A 40 -34.94 -23.31 3.03
CA ALA A 40 -34.43 -22.73 1.79
C ALA A 40 -34.32 -21.19 1.87
N GLU A 41 -35.32 -20.52 2.43
CA GLU A 41 -35.31 -19.06 2.66
C GLU A 41 -34.20 -18.65 3.61
N LYS A 42 -34.02 -19.37 4.72
CA LYS A 42 -32.93 -19.13 5.67
C LYS A 42 -31.55 -19.30 5.01
N ASN A 43 -31.37 -20.36 4.21
CA ASN A 43 -30.13 -20.59 3.49
C ASN A 43 -29.87 -19.50 2.42
N LEU A 44 -30.90 -19.02 1.75
CA LEU A 44 -30.81 -17.92 0.79
C LEU A 44 -30.37 -16.63 1.49
N ALA A 45 -31.02 -16.28 2.61
CA ALA A 45 -30.69 -15.10 3.41
C ALA A 45 -29.23 -15.16 3.90
N GLN A 46 -28.80 -16.32 4.43
CA GLN A 46 -27.42 -16.51 4.89
C GLN A 46 -26.41 -16.38 3.73
N LYS A 47 -26.71 -16.92 2.55
CA LYS A 47 -25.85 -16.76 1.36
C LYS A 47 -25.78 -15.30 0.92
N GLN A 48 -26.88 -14.56 0.97
CA GLN A 48 -26.91 -13.14 0.65
C GLN A 48 -26.04 -12.33 1.62
N GLU A 49 -26.18 -12.57 2.93
CA GLU A 49 -25.37 -11.92 3.97
C GLU A 49 -23.87 -12.24 3.84
N GLN A 50 -23.54 -13.49 3.47
CA GLN A 50 -22.15 -13.86 3.22
C GLN A 50 -21.58 -13.17 1.98
N VAL A 51 -22.40 -12.98 0.93
CA VAL A 51 -21.97 -12.27 -0.28
C VAL A 51 -21.80 -10.78 -0.02
N THR A 52 -22.69 -10.14 0.75
CA THR A 52 -22.56 -8.72 1.10
C THR A 52 -21.34 -8.47 1.97
N SER A 53 -21.12 -9.24 3.03
CA SER A 53 -19.93 -9.11 3.89
C SER A 53 -18.62 -9.32 3.13
N ARG A 54 -18.56 -10.31 2.22
CA ARG A 54 -17.39 -10.51 1.34
C ARG A 54 -17.17 -9.33 0.39
N LYS A 55 -18.23 -8.74 -0.16
CA LYS A 55 -18.14 -7.55 -1.01
C LYS A 55 -17.60 -6.34 -0.23
N GLU A 56 -18.12 -6.09 0.97
CA GLU A 56 -17.68 -4.98 1.83
C GLU A 56 -16.21 -5.12 2.24
N SER A 57 -15.79 -6.33 2.62
CA SER A 57 -14.39 -6.62 2.91
C SER A 57 -13.48 -6.38 1.70
N ARG A 58 -13.91 -6.82 0.50
CA ARG A 58 -13.15 -6.59 -0.74
C ARG A 58 -13.06 -5.11 -1.09
N ILE A 59 -14.14 -4.34 -0.94
CA ILE A 59 -14.15 -2.89 -1.16
C ILE A 59 -13.16 -2.20 -0.21
N THR A 60 -13.16 -2.59 1.07
CA THR A 60 -12.26 -2.03 2.08
C THR A 60 -10.79 -2.33 1.77
N SER A 61 -10.48 -3.57 1.37
CA SER A 61 -9.14 -3.96 0.93
C SER A 61 -8.68 -3.15 -0.29
N ILE A 62 -9.56 -3.04 -1.31
CA ILE A 62 -9.29 -2.25 -2.51
C ILE A 62 -9.00 -0.79 -2.15
N ARG A 63 -9.82 -0.19 -1.29
CA ARG A 63 -9.64 1.20 -0.84
C ARG A 63 -8.27 1.39 -0.18
N SER A 64 -7.92 0.55 0.79
CA SER A 64 -6.63 0.63 1.49
C SER A 64 -5.44 0.47 0.52
N LYS A 65 -5.49 -0.53 -0.37
CA LYS A 65 -4.45 -0.74 -1.38
C LYS A 65 -4.35 0.42 -2.35
N SER A 66 -5.47 1.03 -2.72
CA SER A 66 -5.52 2.19 -3.59
C SER A 66 -4.86 3.41 -2.96
N GLU A 67 -5.16 3.70 -1.69
CA GLU A 67 -4.61 4.84 -0.95
C GLU A 67 -3.09 4.71 -0.78
N LYS A 68 -2.62 3.50 -0.45
CA LYS A 68 -1.19 3.21 -0.38
C LYS A 68 -0.51 3.42 -1.73
N THR A 69 -1.08 2.87 -2.80
CA THR A 69 -0.54 3.01 -4.16
C THR A 69 -0.48 4.47 -4.61
N LEU A 70 -1.51 5.25 -4.30
CA LEU A 70 -1.57 6.69 -4.60
C LEU A 70 -0.48 7.46 -3.86
N THR A 71 -0.22 7.08 -2.61
CA THR A 71 0.86 7.64 -1.79
C THR A 71 2.24 7.30 -2.37
N ASP A 72 2.46 6.05 -2.75
CA ASP A 72 3.70 5.60 -3.40
C ASP A 72 3.95 6.35 -4.71
N LEU A 73 2.91 6.51 -5.54
CA LEU A 73 2.98 7.30 -6.78
C LEU A 73 3.32 8.77 -6.55
N LYS A 74 2.72 9.40 -5.53
CA LYS A 74 3.07 10.78 -5.14
C LYS A 74 4.53 10.86 -4.72
N ASN A 75 4.98 9.94 -3.86
CA ASN A 75 6.37 9.89 -3.41
C ASN A 75 7.36 9.74 -4.57
N TYR A 76 7.04 8.89 -5.55
CA TYR A 76 7.81 8.75 -6.77
C TYR A 76 7.82 10.02 -7.61
N ARG A 77 6.65 10.64 -7.83
CA ARG A 77 6.55 11.89 -8.58
C ARG A 77 7.41 12.98 -7.95
N ASP A 78 7.32 13.12 -6.62
CA ASP A 78 8.06 14.13 -5.88
C ASP A 78 9.57 13.83 -5.92
N PHE A 79 9.97 12.55 -5.82
CA PHE A 79 11.37 12.16 -6.00
C PHE A 79 11.89 12.46 -7.41
N ALA A 80 11.11 12.14 -8.44
CA ALA A 80 11.45 12.43 -9.83
C ALA A 80 11.56 13.94 -10.09
N ALA A 81 10.69 14.75 -9.47
CA ALA A 81 10.77 16.20 -9.53
C ALA A 81 12.04 16.73 -8.86
N SER A 82 12.38 16.24 -7.65
CA SER A 82 13.59 16.63 -6.92
C SER A 82 14.86 16.31 -7.69
N VAL A 83 14.95 15.12 -8.29
CA VAL A 83 16.09 14.72 -9.13
C VAL A 83 16.17 15.59 -10.39
N ARG A 84 15.05 15.85 -11.07
CA ARG A 84 15.01 16.62 -12.32
C ARG A 84 15.27 18.11 -12.14
N GLN A 85 14.81 18.71 -11.04
CA GLN A 85 14.99 20.13 -10.77
C GLN A 85 16.41 20.48 -10.32
N GLY A 86 17.30 19.50 -10.08
CA GLY A 86 18.62 19.75 -9.52
C GLY A 86 18.56 20.47 -8.16
N SER A 87 17.41 20.41 -7.48
CA SER A 87 17.07 21.32 -6.39
C SER A 87 17.71 20.85 -5.09
N SER A 88 18.92 21.34 -4.86
CA SER A 88 19.50 21.71 -3.56
C SER A 88 20.98 21.39 -3.61
N ARG A 89 21.86 22.25 -4.13
CA ARG A 89 23.35 22.22 -3.96
C ARG A 89 24.10 20.88 -4.16
N THR A 90 23.43 19.78 -4.52
CA THR A 90 23.84 18.38 -4.27
C THR A 90 23.43 17.44 -5.40
N ALA A 91 22.71 17.92 -6.42
CA ALA A 91 22.50 17.13 -7.64
C ALA A 91 23.84 16.80 -8.34
N GLY A 92 24.84 17.68 -8.23
CA GLY A 92 26.22 17.41 -8.63
C GLY A 92 27.00 16.47 -7.69
N SER A 93 26.47 16.14 -6.50
CA SER A 93 27.07 15.23 -5.54
C SER A 93 26.34 13.89 -5.38
N LEU A 94 25.19 13.67 -6.04
CA LEU A 94 24.56 12.35 -6.16
C LEU A 94 25.54 11.25 -6.61
N PRO A 95 26.42 11.48 -7.62
CA PRO A 95 27.44 10.49 -7.99
C PRO A 95 28.50 10.27 -6.91
N LYS A 96 28.70 11.25 -6.02
CA LYS A 96 29.69 11.22 -4.94
C LYS A 96 29.14 10.63 -3.63
N MET A 97 27.83 10.38 -3.55
CA MET A 97 27.18 9.84 -2.35
C MET A 97 27.27 8.31 -2.22
N GLY A 98 27.94 7.62 -3.15
CA GLY A 98 28.12 6.16 -3.09
C GLY A 98 26.79 5.41 -3.00
N LEU A 99 25.79 5.84 -3.77
CA LEU A 99 24.45 5.26 -3.80
C LEU A 99 24.49 3.83 -4.37
N SER A 100 23.63 2.95 -3.84
CA SER A 100 23.53 1.57 -4.30
C SER A 100 23.11 1.44 -5.78
N GLN A 101 22.34 2.42 -6.27
CA GLN A 101 21.83 2.50 -7.64
C GLN A 101 21.83 3.96 -8.10
N ASP A 102 21.99 4.18 -9.41
CA ASP A 102 21.80 5.50 -10.01
C ASP A 102 20.30 5.90 -9.95
N PRO A 103 19.94 6.95 -9.19
CA PRO A 103 18.56 7.39 -9.09
C PRO A 103 17.95 7.81 -10.43
N SER A 104 18.76 8.38 -11.33
CA SER A 104 18.28 8.89 -12.62
C SER A 104 17.88 7.73 -13.54
N GLY A 105 18.76 6.73 -13.67
CA GLY A 105 18.49 5.50 -14.40
C GLY A 105 17.30 4.72 -13.84
N LEU A 106 17.19 4.62 -12.50
CA LEU A 106 16.08 3.95 -11.84
C LEU A 106 14.74 4.63 -12.14
N LEU A 107 14.66 5.96 -11.97
CA LEU A 107 13.46 6.74 -12.26
C LEU A 107 13.05 6.64 -13.74
N ALA A 108 14.01 6.66 -14.67
CA ALA A 108 13.74 6.50 -16.09
C ALA A 108 13.17 5.10 -16.40
N SER A 109 13.72 4.05 -15.80
CA SER A 109 13.23 2.67 -15.92
C SER A 109 11.82 2.52 -15.36
N THR A 110 11.57 3.03 -14.14
CA THR A 110 10.23 3.03 -13.52
C THR A 110 9.23 3.79 -14.39
N ARG A 111 9.59 4.97 -14.94
CA ARG A 111 8.74 5.72 -15.86
C ARG A 111 8.37 4.90 -17.10
N LYS A 112 9.34 4.26 -17.74
CA LYS A 112 9.11 3.42 -18.93
C LYS A 112 8.12 2.29 -18.63
N ASN A 113 8.29 1.63 -17.48
CA ASN A 113 7.42 0.54 -17.07
C ASN A 113 6.01 1.00 -16.69
N LEU A 114 5.87 2.17 -16.05
CA LEU A 114 4.56 2.78 -15.77
C LEU A 114 3.82 3.16 -17.06
N VAL A 115 4.52 3.70 -18.05
CA VAL A 115 3.95 4.00 -19.38
C VAL A 115 3.49 2.72 -20.09
N ARG A 116 4.26 1.62 -19.95
CA ARG A 116 3.85 0.32 -20.48
C ARG A 116 2.60 -0.20 -19.79
N LEU A 117 2.57 -0.18 -18.46
CA LEU A 117 1.40 -0.59 -17.67
C LEU A 117 0.15 0.24 -18.03
N GLN A 118 0.31 1.55 -18.24
CA GLN A 118 -0.78 2.42 -18.69
C GLN A 118 -1.33 1.97 -20.06
N LYS A 119 -0.44 1.63 -21.01
CA LYS A 119 -0.85 1.11 -22.33
C LYS A 119 -1.55 -0.23 -22.19
N ASP A 120 -1.03 -1.14 -21.38
CA ASP A 120 -1.62 -2.46 -21.15
C ASP A 120 -3.05 -2.36 -20.58
N ILE A 121 -3.29 -1.39 -19.68
CA ILE A 121 -4.63 -1.08 -19.14
C ILE A 121 -5.54 -0.50 -20.24
N GLN A 122 -5.04 0.41 -21.06
CA GLN A 122 -5.81 1.05 -22.15
C GLN A 122 -6.18 0.08 -23.28
N LEU A 123 -5.39 -0.97 -23.49
CA LEU A 123 -5.63 -2.00 -24.51
C LEU A 123 -6.75 -2.98 -24.13
N GLY A 124 -7.46 -2.74 -23.03
CA GLY A 124 -8.67 -3.47 -22.68
C GLY A 124 -8.44 -4.86 -22.11
N VAL A 125 -7.22 -5.15 -21.64
CA VAL A 125 -6.98 -6.36 -20.84
C VAL A 125 -7.83 -6.23 -19.56
N PRO A 126 -8.73 -7.18 -19.25
CA PRO A 126 -9.49 -7.15 -18.01
C PRO A 126 -8.53 -7.42 -16.85
N ILE A 127 -7.94 -6.35 -16.31
CA ILE A 127 -7.05 -6.39 -15.15
C ILE A 127 -7.87 -5.90 -13.95
N ASP A 128 -7.91 -6.72 -12.89
CA ASP A 128 -8.52 -6.31 -11.62
C ASP A 128 -7.77 -5.08 -11.08
N PHE A 129 -8.51 -4.12 -10.54
CA PHE A 129 -7.94 -2.89 -9.98
C PHE A 129 -6.91 -3.18 -8.87
N GLU A 130 -7.12 -4.25 -8.11
CA GLU A 130 -6.16 -4.72 -7.10
C GLU A 130 -4.82 -5.15 -7.73
N SER A 131 -4.87 -5.79 -8.90
CA SER A 131 -3.69 -6.17 -9.68
C SER A 131 -2.97 -4.95 -10.27
N ILE A 132 -3.72 -3.92 -10.67
CA ILE A 132 -3.16 -2.62 -11.08
C ILE A 132 -2.42 -1.98 -9.90
N CYS A 133 -3.05 -1.90 -8.72
CA CYS A 133 -2.41 -1.36 -7.51
C CYS A 133 -1.12 -2.10 -7.16
N GLN A 134 -1.15 -3.44 -7.22
CA GLN A 134 0.03 -4.26 -6.96
C GLN A 134 1.15 -4.04 -7.97
N SER A 135 0.81 -3.97 -9.27
CA SER A 135 1.77 -3.72 -10.35
C SER A 135 2.43 -2.34 -10.20
N VAL A 136 1.63 -1.30 -9.92
CA VAL A 136 2.16 0.04 -9.67
C VAL A 136 3.07 0.06 -8.44
N SER A 137 2.63 -0.55 -7.33
CA SER A 137 3.44 -0.58 -6.09
C SER A 137 4.77 -1.30 -6.32
N GLN A 138 4.80 -2.40 -7.08
CA GLN A 138 6.05 -3.11 -7.41
C GLN A 138 6.99 -2.26 -8.28
N LEU A 139 6.46 -1.51 -9.25
CA LEU A 139 7.25 -0.66 -10.12
C LEU A 139 7.84 0.56 -9.39
N VAL A 140 7.10 1.08 -8.42
CA VAL A 140 7.44 2.32 -7.71
C VAL A 140 8.23 2.05 -6.42
N SER A 141 8.05 0.90 -5.76
CA SER A 141 8.74 0.55 -4.51
C SER A 141 10.26 0.74 -4.56
N PRO A 142 10.99 0.31 -5.61
CA PRO A 142 12.43 0.55 -5.72
C PRO A 142 12.80 2.03 -5.69
N ALA A 143 12.03 2.87 -6.40
CA ALA A 143 12.27 4.30 -6.44
C ALA A 143 11.96 4.99 -5.10
N VAL A 144 10.94 4.54 -4.39
CA VAL A 144 10.61 5.02 -3.03
C VAL A 144 11.72 4.64 -2.03
N SER A 145 12.28 3.43 -2.14
CA SER A 145 13.41 3.00 -1.32
C SER A 145 14.68 3.79 -1.64
N ALA A 146 14.96 4.04 -2.92
CA ALA A 146 16.09 4.86 -3.34
C ALA A 146 15.97 6.30 -2.83
N LYS A 147 14.76 6.89 -2.80
CA LYS A 147 14.52 8.20 -2.18
C LYS A 147 15.00 8.24 -0.72
N LYS A 148 14.64 7.23 0.08
CA LYS A 148 15.04 7.14 1.49
C LYS A 148 16.56 7.01 1.65
N GLU A 149 17.21 6.23 0.79
CA GLU A 149 18.67 6.11 0.77
C GLU A 149 19.33 7.46 0.45
N VAL A 150 18.85 8.15 -0.58
CA VAL A 150 19.33 9.48 -0.98
C VAL A 150 19.17 10.48 0.17
N GLU A 151 18.00 10.57 0.80
CA GLU A 151 17.76 11.49 1.93
C GLU A 151 18.69 11.19 3.11
N THR A 152 18.91 9.92 3.42
CA THR A 152 19.77 9.50 4.54
C THR A 152 21.23 9.84 4.28
N LYS A 153 21.74 9.50 3.08
CA LYS A 153 23.14 9.78 2.71
C LYS A 153 23.38 11.27 2.48
N GLN A 154 22.39 12.01 2.01
CA GLN A 154 22.47 13.47 1.90
C GLN A 154 22.62 14.14 3.26
N ARG A 155 21.84 13.71 4.27
CA ARG A 155 22.00 14.24 5.64
C ARG A 155 23.39 13.95 6.20
N ALA A 156 23.87 12.72 6.03
CA ALA A 156 25.21 12.33 6.48
C ALA A 156 26.31 13.14 5.77
N TYR A 157 26.17 13.37 4.45
CA TYR A 157 27.10 14.17 3.68
C TYR A 157 27.12 15.64 4.16
N LEU A 158 25.96 16.25 4.38
CA LEU A 158 25.86 17.63 4.86
C LEU A 158 26.47 17.79 6.26
N GLN A 159 26.25 16.83 7.16
CA GLN A 159 26.87 16.85 8.49
C GLN A 159 28.40 16.78 8.43
N ARG A 160 28.96 15.92 7.56
CA ARG A 160 30.41 15.86 7.33
C ARG A 160 30.94 17.16 6.77
N LEU A 161 30.24 17.75 5.79
CA LEU A 161 30.62 19.01 5.19
C LEU A 161 30.64 20.16 6.22
N GLU A 162 29.64 20.22 7.10
CA GLU A 162 29.60 21.21 8.19
C GLU A 162 30.73 21.00 9.20
N GLN A 163 31.08 19.74 9.50
CA GLN A 163 32.18 19.42 10.39
C GLN A 163 33.54 19.79 9.79
N GLU A 164 33.79 19.45 8.52
CA GLU A 164 34.99 19.86 7.79
C GLU A 164 35.12 21.39 7.73
N GLN A 165 34.01 22.11 7.50
CA GLN A 165 34.04 23.57 7.51
C GLN A 165 34.40 24.15 8.89
N ARG A 166 33.92 23.53 9.98
CA ARG A 166 34.32 23.93 11.34
C ARG A 166 35.79 23.65 11.62
N GLU A 167 36.32 22.51 11.18
CA GLU A 167 37.73 22.16 11.32
C GLU A 167 38.64 23.11 10.51
N ILE A 168 38.22 23.48 9.30
CA ILE A 168 38.93 24.47 8.48
C ILE A 168 38.90 25.85 9.16
N ALA A 169 37.75 26.26 9.71
CA ALA A 169 37.64 27.53 10.43
C ALA A 169 38.55 27.55 11.67
N GLN A 170 38.57 26.47 12.45
CA GLN A 170 39.47 26.34 13.61
C GLN A 170 40.94 26.38 13.22
N LYS A 171 41.35 25.66 12.16
CA LYS A 171 42.73 25.73 11.65
C LYS A 171 43.11 27.13 11.16
N ASN A 172 42.17 27.85 10.53
CA ASN A 172 42.42 29.23 10.11
C ASN A 172 42.57 30.17 11.30
N GLU A 173 41.80 29.99 12.36
CA GLU A 173 41.95 30.73 13.63
C GLU A 173 43.30 30.42 14.30
N GLU A 174 43.71 29.15 14.36
CA GLU A 174 45.02 28.73 14.88
C GLU A 174 46.17 29.36 14.10
N VAL A 175 46.08 29.40 12.76
CA VAL A 175 47.08 30.05 11.90
C VAL A 175 47.12 31.56 12.15
N ALA A 176 45.98 32.22 12.28
CA ALA A 176 45.92 33.64 12.59
C ALA A 176 46.55 33.97 13.96
N LEU A 177 46.26 33.16 14.99
CA LEU A 177 46.87 33.26 16.32
C LEU A 177 48.38 33.02 16.27
N SER A 178 48.85 32.03 15.50
CA SER A 178 50.27 31.75 15.30
C SER A 178 51.01 32.92 14.65
N ILE A 179 50.42 33.54 13.62
CA ILE A 179 50.96 34.74 12.96
C ILE A 179 51.05 35.91 13.94
N LEU A 180 50.00 36.15 14.75
CA LEU A 180 50.01 37.21 15.76
C LEU A 180 51.09 37.00 16.83
N LEU A 181 51.27 35.76 17.30
CA LEU A 181 52.35 35.38 18.22
C LEU A 181 53.74 35.58 17.61
N MET A 182 53.92 35.26 16.33
CA MET A 182 55.17 35.50 15.61
C MET A 182 55.50 37.00 15.52
N ILE A 183 54.51 37.84 15.24
CA ILE A 183 54.68 39.29 15.19
C ILE A 183 55.04 39.85 16.57
N ALA A 184 54.34 39.41 17.63
CA ALA A 184 54.61 39.85 19.00
C ALA A 184 56.03 39.45 19.48
N SER A 185 56.44 38.21 19.21
CA SER A 185 57.78 37.72 19.55
C SER A 185 58.89 38.41 18.75
N GLY A 186 58.69 38.63 17.45
CA GLY A 186 59.62 39.43 16.64
C GLY A 186 59.76 40.87 17.14
N GLY A 187 58.66 41.50 17.54
CA GLY A 187 58.67 42.85 18.15
C GLY A 187 59.39 42.92 19.49
N LEU A 188 59.28 41.88 20.33
CA LEU A 188 60.04 41.76 21.57
C LEU A 188 61.54 41.59 21.34
N ILE A 189 61.94 40.78 20.34
CA ILE A 189 63.35 40.57 19.98
C ILE A 189 63.98 41.88 19.49
N ILE A 190 63.29 42.61 18.59
CA ILE A 190 63.79 43.90 18.08
C ILE A 190 63.91 44.93 19.23
N SER A 191 62.93 44.95 20.13
CA SER A 191 62.97 45.83 21.31
C SER A 191 64.14 45.50 22.24
N MET A 192 64.49 44.23 22.44
CA MET A 192 65.68 43.85 23.24
C MET A 192 66.98 44.26 22.56
N ILE A 193 67.09 44.14 21.23
CA ILE A 193 68.30 44.54 20.49
C ILE A 193 68.52 46.06 20.57
N LEU A 194 67.46 46.86 20.52
CA LEU A 194 67.55 48.33 20.62
C LEU A 194 67.80 48.84 22.06
N PHE A 195 67.64 47.99 23.07
CA PHE A 195 67.81 48.34 24.48
C PHE A 195 69.22 48.04 25.02
N VAL A 196 70.05 47.30 24.28
CA VAL A 196 71.48 47.00 24.57
C VAL A 196 72.37 47.98 23.83
#